data_AF-A0A8D0AUS2-F1
#
_entry.id   AF-A0A8D0AUS2-F1
#
_cell.length_a   1.000
_cell.length_b   1.000
_cell.length_c   1.000
_cell.angle_alpha   90.00
_cell.angle_beta   90.00
_cell.angle_gamma   90.00
#
_symmetry.space_group_name_H-M   'P 1'
#
loop_
_entity.id
_entity.type
_entity.pdbx_description
1 polymer ?
#
loop_
_entity_poly.entity_id
_entity_poly.type
_entity_poly.pdbx_seq_one_letter_code
_entity_poly.pdbx_strand_id
1 'polypeptide(L)'
;MNSWDRRKSFHLLKKNFKLLRELKNLDSRKCRETHKIAVFYIGEGQEDKCSILSNSAGSQAYEDFVSGLGWEVDLATHCGFMGGLQRNGSTGLTAPYYATSTVEAIFHVSTRMPSDSDDCLTKKLRHLGNDEVHIVWSEHTRDYRRGIIPTDFGDVLIIIYPMKNHMYFIQIMKKPQVPFFGPLFNGAIITGMLLPSLVRATCINASRAVKSRLTLYQSFYEERALYLEAIVQNHREVMTFEDFASQVFSPSPGYPMSGTGEK
;
A
#
# COMPACT_ATOMS: atom_id res chain seq x y z
N MET A 1 -32.66 3.14 12.04
CA MET A 1 -32.12 4.50 12.24
C MET A 1 -31.76 5.05 10.88
N ASN A 2 -32.43 6.12 10.47
CA ASN A 2 -32.16 6.75 9.19
C ASN A 2 -30.82 7.50 9.27
N SER A 3 -30.13 7.63 8.14
CA SER A 3 -28.84 8.35 8.03
C SER A 3 -28.89 9.77 8.64
N TRP A 4 -30.08 10.39 8.65
CA TRP A 4 -30.37 11.70 9.21
C TRP A 4 -30.16 11.77 10.73
N ASP A 5 -30.50 10.71 11.47
CA ASP A 5 -30.40 10.66 12.94
C ASP A 5 -28.94 10.70 13.44
N ARG A 6 -27.96 10.49 12.54
CA ARG A 6 -26.53 10.49 12.85
C ARG A 6 -25.83 11.83 12.62
N ARG A 7 -26.48 12.80 11.98
CA ARG A 7 -25.88 14.13 11.71
C ARG A 7 -26.08 15.04 12.91
N LYS A 8 -25.04 15.16 13.77
CA LYS A 8 -25.08 16.02 14.96
C LYS A 8 -25.02 17.52 14.65
N SER A 9 -24.52 17.91 13.47
CA SER A 9 -24.40 19.31 13.06
C SER A 9 -24.50 19.49 11.55
N PHE A 10 -24.92 20.68 11.12
CA PHE A 10 -24.89 21.14 9.74
C PHE A 10 -24.08 22.44 9.66
N HIS A 11 -23.14 22.52 8.72
CA HIS A 11 -22.29 23.68 8.51
C HIS A 11 -22.47 24.17 7.07
N LEU A 12 -23.06 25.35 6.88
CA LEU A 12 -23.07 25.99 5.57
C LEU A 12 -21.66 26.48 5.26
N LEU A 13 -21.15 26.18 4.07
CA LEU A 13 -19.84 26.61 3.62
C LEU A 13 -19.97 27.71 2.57
N LYS A 14 -19.18 28.77 2.71
CA LYS A 14 -19.15 29.90 1.79
C LYS A 14 -18.56 29.47 0.45
N LYS A 15 -19.38 29.42 -0.60
CA LYS A 15 -18.90 29.10 -1.94
C LYS A 15 -17.96 30.20 -2.45
N ASN A 16 -16.68 29.86 -2.59
CA ASN A 16 -15.65 30.75 -3.11
C ASN A 16 -14.57 29.94 -3.86
N PHE A 17 -13.68 30.62 -4.58
CA PHE A 17 -12.63 29.95 -5.38
C PHE A 17 -11.66 29.13 -4.51
N LYS A 18 -11.37 29.58 -3.27
CA LYS A 18 -10.49 28.88 -2.34
C LYS A 18 -11.13 27.56 -1.88
N LEU A 19 -12.43 27.54 -1.55
CA LEU A 19 -13.17 26.32 -1.22
C LEU A 19 -13.14 25.32 -2.38
N LEU A 20 -13.46 25.76 -3.61
CA LEU A 20 -13.45 24.90 -4.79
C LEU A 20 -12.05 24.29 -5.04
N ARG A 21 -10.99 25.09 -4.86
CA ARG A 21 -9.61 24.62 -4.97
C ARG A 21 -9.27 23.58 -3.91
N GLU A 22 -9.66 23.80 -2.65
CA GLU A 22 -9.40 22.85 -1.56
C GLU A 22 -10.19 21.54 -1.70
N LEU A 23 -11.44 21.60 -2.17
CA LEU A 23 -12.22 20.40 -2.51
C LEU A 23 -11.59 19.62 -3.67
N LYS A 24 -11.12 20.31 -4.72
CA LYS A 24 -10.40 19.64 -5.81
C LYS A 24 -9.12 18.96 -5.34
N ASN A 25 -8.40 19.59 -4.41
CA ASN A 25 -7.21 18.99 -3.78
C ASN A 25 -7.58 17.80 -2.88
N LEU A 26 -8.72 17.85 -2.20
CA LEU A 26 -9.22 16.73 -1.41
C LEU A 26 -9.56 15.53 -2.32
N ASP A 27 -10.19 15.77 -3.47
CA ASP A 27 -10.57 14.70 -4.40
C ASP A 27 -9.40 14.09 -5.16
N SER A 28 -8.29 14.82 -5.33
CA SER A 28 -7.07 14.29 -5.94
C SER A 28 -6.20 13.47 -5.00
N ARG A 29 -6.48 13.49 -3.69
CA ARG A 29 -5.75 12.68 -2.69
C ARG A 29 -6.12 11.21 -2.84
N LYS A 30 -5.11 10.35 -2.75
CA LYS A 30 -5.31 8.89 -2.77
C LYS A 30 -6.16 8.47 -1.57
N CYS A 31 -7.13 7.60 -1.84
CA CYS A 31 -8.09 7.11 -0.84
C CYS A 31 -7.80 5.68 -0.36
N ARG A 32 -6.76 5.03 -0.91
CA ARG A 32 -6.36 3.66 -0.58
C ARG A 32 -4.96 3.62 0.00
N GLU A 33 -4.77 2.73 0.96
CA GLU A 33 -3.45 2.38 1.46
C GLU A 33 -2.65 1.64 0.40
N THR A 34 -1.46 2.14 0.07
CA THR A 34 -0.61 1.55 -0.97
C THR A 34 0.57 0.80 -0.37
N HIS A 35 0.80 -0.44 -0.80
CA HIS A 35 1.90 -1.30 -0.35
C HIS A 35 2.74 -1.79 -1.54
N LYS A 36 4.06 -1.72 -1.40
CA LYS A 36 5.02 -2.31 -2.32
C LYS A 36 5.78 -3.41 -1.58
N ILE A 37 5.84 -4.60 -2.18
CA ILE A 37 6.36 -5.81 -1.53
C ILE A 37 7.31 -6.49 -2.51
N ALA A 38 8.56 -6.70 -2.10
CA ALA A 38 9.52 -7.42 -2.92
C ALA A 38 9.30 -8.94 -2.81
N VAL A 39 9.48 -9.66 -3.91
CA VAL A 39 9.43 -11.12 -3.97
C VAL A 39 10.71 -11.62 -4.61
N PHE A 40 11.47 -12.43 -3.88
CA PHE A 40 12.69 -13.06 -4.35
C PHE A 40 12.50 -14.57 -4.49
N TYR A 41 13.12 -15.14 -5.52
CA TYR A 41 13.22 -16.58 -5.72
C TYR A 41 14.68 -17.02 -5.56
N ILE A 42 14.91 -17.99 -4.68
CA ILE A 42 16.21 -18.60 -4.43
C ILE A 42 16.10 -20.09 -4.78
N GLY A 43 16.75 -20.48 -5.86
CA GLY A 43 16.87 -21.87 -6.29
C GLY A 43 17.86 -22.66 -5.44
N GLU A 44 17.87 -23.98 -5.66
CA GLU A 44 18.80 -24.88 -5.01
C GLU A 44 20.27 -24.48 -5.28
N GLY A 45 21.08 -24.43 -4.22
CA GLY A 45 22.52 -24.12 -4.30
C GLY A 45 22.86 -22.65 -4.57
N GLN A 46 21.88 -21.75 -4.71
CA GLN A 46 22.15 -20.32 -4.91
C GLN A 46 22.52 -19.62 -3.59
N GLU A 47 23.77 -19.18 -3.50
CA GLU A 47 24.31 -18.55 -2.27
C GLU A 47 24.77 -17.10 -2.47
N ASP A 48 24.77 -16.62 -3.70
CA ASP A 48 25.24 -15.28 -4.06
C ASP A 48 24.11 -14.41 -4.61
N LYS A 49 24.24 -13.11 -4.37
CA LYS A 49 23.25 -12.10 -4.76
C LYS A 49 23.01 -12.09 -6.27
N CYS A 50 24.05 -12.25 -7.08
CA CYS A 50 23.95 -12.10 -8.52
C CYS A 50 23.17 -13.27 -9.13
N SER A 51 23.46 -14.51 -8.76
CA SER A 51 22.72 -15.68 -9.26
C SER A 51 21.24 -15.61 -8.94
N ILE A 52 20.89 -15.21 -7.71
CA ILE A 52 19.49 -15.05 -7.27
C ILE A 52 18.75 -14.00 -8.09
N LEU A 53 19.38 -12.86 -8.36
CA LEU A 53 18.76 -11.77 -9.11
C LEU A 53 18.74 -12.00 -10.62
N SER A 54 19.60 -12.87 -11.13
CA SER A 54 19.62 -13.28 -12.55
C SER A 54 18.53 -14.30 -12.90
N ASN A 55 17.81 -14.83 -11.91
CA ASN A 55 16.67 -15.72 -12.16
C ASN A 55 15.58 -14.99 -12.99
N SER A 56 15.24 -15.57 -14.13
CA SER A 56 14.15 -15.15 -15.02
C SER A 56 12.86 -15.95 -14.85
N ALA A 57 12.93 -17.09 -14.16
CA ALA A 57 11.79 -17.93 -13.80
C ALA A 57 12.09 -18.66 -12.47
N GLY A 58 11.05 -19.13 -11.80
CA GLY A 58 11.18 -20.05 -10.67
C GLY A 58 10.57 -21.42 -10.95
N SER A 59 10.41 -22.23 -9.90
CA SER A 59 9.71 -23.51 -10.00
C SER A 59 8.21 -23.33 -10.22
N GLN A 60 7.52 -24.41 -10.62
CA GLN A 60 6.06 -24.38 -10.76
C GLN A 60 5.36 -23.98 -9.46
N ALA A 61 5.80 -24.50 -8.31
CA ALA A 61 5.21 -24.17 -7.02
C ALA A 61 5.39 -22.69 -6.65
N TYR A 62 6.53 -22.10 -7.03
CA TYR A 62 6.76 -20.67 -6.88
C TYR A 62 5.83 -19.85 -7.79
N GLU A 63 5.70 -20.23 -9.06
CA GLU A 63 4.83 -19.52 -10.02
C GLU A 63 3.35 -19.63 -9.61
N ASP A 64 2.92 -20.79 -9.10
CA ASP A 64 1.58 -20.99 -8.52
C ASP A 64 1.37 -20.06 -7.31
N PHE A 65 2.37 -19.93 -6.44
CA PHE A 65 2.31 -19.00 -5.32
C PHE A 65 2.21 -17.54 -5.78
N VAL A 66 3.05 -17.12 -6.72
CA VAL A 66 3.08 -15.74 -7.25
C VAL A 66 1.75 -15.39 -7.89
N SER A 67 1.18 -16.30 -8.69
CA SER A 67 -0.14 -16.11 -9.31
C SER A 67 -1.28 -16.01 -8.28
N GLY A 68 -1.13 -16.61 -7.10
CA GLY A 68 -2.09 -16.47 -6.01
C GLY A 68 -1.98 -15.17 -5.20
N LEU A 69 -0.89 -14.40 -5.36
CA LEU A 69 -0.70 -13.15 -4.62
C LEU A 69 -1.66 -12.06 -5.10
N GLY A 70 -2.03 -12.05 -6.37
CA GLY A 70 -2.93 -11.05 -6.95
C GLY A 70 -3.20 -11.33 -8.42
N TRP A 71 -3.91 -10.41 -9.08
CA TRP A 71 -4.12 -10.46 -10.52
C TRP A 71 -2.85 -10.04 -11.24
N GLU A 72 -2.44 -10.80 -12.24
CA GLU A 72 -1.37 -10.37 -13.15
C GLU A 72 -1.86 -9.17 -13.95
N VAL A 73 -1.15 -8.04 -13.87
CA VAL A 73 -1.47 -6.82 -14.62
C VAL A 73 -0.38 -6.47 -15.61
N ASP A 74 -0.76 -5.97 -16.78
CA ASP A 74 0.16 -5.35 -17.74
C ASP A 74 0.53 -3.93 -17.27
N LEU A 75 1.83 -3.71 -17.03
CA LEU A 75 2.34 -2.44 -16.53
C LEU A 75 2.17 -1.29 -17.53
N ALA A 76 2.13 -1.56 -18.84
CA ALA A 76 1.93 -0.51 -19.84
C ALA A 76 0.55 0.14 -19.69
N THR A 77 -0.48 -0.66 -19.42
CA THR A 77 -1.89 -0.24 -19.41
C THR A 77 -2.49 -0.15 -18.00
N HIS A 78 -1.82 -0.63 -16.95
CA HIS A 78 -2.35 -0.64 -15.58
C HIS A 78 -2.72 0.76 -15.07
N CYS A 79 -3.91 0.93 -14.51
CA CYS A 79 -4.40 2.23 -14.02
C CYS A 79 -4.30 2.40 -12.49
N GLY A 80 -3.85 1.38 -11.76
CA GLY A 80 -3.76 1.40 -10.30
C GLY A 80 -2.41 1.87 -9.76
N PHE A 81 -2.12 1.50 -8.52
CA PHE A 81 -0.87 1.85 -7.86
C PHE A 81 0.33 1.12 -8.48
N MET A 82 1.26 1.88 -9.06
CA MET A 82 2.44 1.34 -9.77
C MET A 82 3.63 0.96 -8.87
N GLY A 83 3.67 1.33 -7.58
CA GLY A 83 4.80 0.96 -6.70
C GLY A 83 6.19 1.50 -7.08
N GLY A 84 6.28 2.36 -8.10
CA GLY A 84 7.55 2.79 -8.71
C GLY A 84 7.96 2.00 -9.95
N LEU A 85 7.22 0.95 -10.32
CA LEU A 85 7.34 0.27 -11.60
C LEU A 85 7.00 1.21 -12.76
N GLN A 86 7.62 0.96 -13.91
CA GLN A 86 7.60 1.83 -15.08
C GLN A 86 6.80 1.19 -16.22
N ARG A 87 6.04 2.02 -16.95
CA ARG A 87 5.22 1.60 -18.10
C ARG A 87 6.04 1.26 -19.36
N ASN A 88 7.31 1.66 -19.38
CA ASN A 88 8.20 1.54 -20.54
C ASN A 88 8.95 0.20 -20.63
N GLY A 89 8.57 -0.79 -19.81
CA GLY A 89 9.20 -2.12 -19.78
C GLY A 89 10.51 -2.20 -19.00
N SER A 90 11.08 -1.09 -18.53
CA SER A 90 12.37 -1.09 -17.81
C SER A 90 12.35 -1.80 -16.45
N THR A 91 11.16 -2.06 -15.91
CA THR A 91 10.95 -2.78 -14.64
C THR A 91 10.13 -4.05 -14.82
N GLY A 92 10.14 -4.62 -16.03
CA GLY A 92 9.29 -5.75 -16.40
C GLY A 92 8.06 -5.30 -17.18
N LEU A 93 7.33 -6.29 -17.72
CA LEU A 93 6.10 -6.08 -18.48
C LEU A 93 4.85 -6.26 -17.61
N THR A 94 4.94 -7.13 -16.61
CA THR A 94 3.80 -7.48 -15.75
C THR A 94 4.19 -7.49 -14.28
N ALA A 95 3.19 -7.41 -13.42
CA ALA A 95 3.36 -7.63 -11.98
C ALA A 95 2.06 -8.18 -11.36
N PRO A 96 2.14 -8.99 -10.30
CA PRO A 96 0.98 -9.30 -9.49
C PRO A 96 0.49 -8.05 -8.76
N TYR A 97 -0.82 -7.86 -8.77
CA TYR A 97 -1.50 -6.71 -8.18
C TYR A 97 -2.73 -7.15 -7.39
N TYR A 98 -2.90 -6.61 -6.18
CA TYR A 98 -4.05 -6.83 -5.34
C TYR A 98 -4.69 -5.52 -4.95
N ALA A 99 -6.01 -5.45 -4.97
CA ALA A 99 -6.75 -4.28 -4.56
C ALA A 99 -8.09 -4.64 -3.92
N THR A 100 -8.49 -3.79 -2.98
CA THR A 100 -9.82 -3.74 -2.38
C THR A 100 -10.35 -2.31 -2.49
N SER A 101 -11.49 -2.01 -1.86
CA SER A 101 -11.98 -0.64 -1.74
C SER A 101 -11.02 0.27 -0.95
N THR A 102 -10.18 -0.29 -0.08
CA THR A 102 -9.35 0.48 0.88
C THR A 102 -7.84 0.27 0.74
N VAL A 103 -7.39 -0.75 0.00
CA VAL A 103 -5.99 -1.15 -0.09
C VAL A 103 -5.59 -1.45 -1.53
N GLU A 104 -4.36 -1.10 -1.89
CA GLU A 104 -3.67 -1.52 -3.12
C GLU A 104 -2.29 -2.07 -2.74
N ALA A 105 -1.93 -3.23 -3.28
CA ALA A 105 -0.64 -3.86 -3.09
C ALA A 105 -0.09 -4.30 -4.46
N ILE A 106 1.14 -3.92 -4.76
CA ILE A 106 1.85 -4.36 -5.96
C ILE A 106 3.11 -5.12 -5.54
N PHE A 107 3.37 -6.23 -6.23
CA PHE A 107 4.48 -7.12 -5.91
C PHE A 107 5.60 -6.90 -6.91
N HIS A 108 6.76 -6.48 -6.41
CA HIS A 108 7.99 -6.41 -7.17
C HIS A 108 8.59 -7.82 -7.23
N VAL A 109 8.25 -8.56 -8.30
CA VAL A 109 8.69 -9.95 -8.46
C VAL A 109 10.02 -9.98 -9.18
N SER A 110 11.07 -10.50 -8.54
CA SER A 110 12.41 -10.53 -9.14
C SER A 110 12.40 -11.24 -10.49
N THR A 111 11.75 -12.39 -10.62
CA THR A 111 11.71 -13.14 -11.89
C THR A 111 10.94 -12.44 -13.02
N ARG A 112 10.17 -11.38 -12.73
CA ARG A 112 9.47 -10.57 -13.74
C ARG A 112 10.25 -9.32 -14.18
N MET A 113 11.37 -9.01 -13.52
CA MET A 113 12.21 -7.87 -13.84
C MET A 113 13.40 -8.26 -14.74
N PRO A 114 13.75 -7.45 -15.76
CA PRO A 114 14.89 -7.71 -16.64
C PRO A 114 16.20 -7.92 -15.88
N SER A 115 17.04 -8.83 -16.37
CA SER A 115 18.34 -9.19 -15.77
C SER A 115 19.45 -9.43 -16.79
N ASP A 116 19.30 -8.93 -18.02
CA ASP A 116 20.21 -9.24 -19.13
C ASP A 116 21.55 -8.49 -19.08
N SER A 117 21.71 -7.54 -18.14
CA SER A 117 22.94 -6.77 -17.94
C SER A 117 23.13 -6.36 -16.48
N ASP A 118 24.36 -5.98 -16.11
CA ASP A 118 24.67 -5.48 -14.75
C ASP A 118 23.88 -4.22 -14.37
N ASP A 119 23.59 -3.36 -15.35
CA ASP A 119 22.73 -2.20 -15.16
C ASP A 119 21.28 -2.62 -14.84
N CYS A 120 20.78 -3.68 -15.49
CA CYS A 120 19.48 -4.28 -15.17
C CYS A 120 19.46 -4.83 -13.73
N LEU A 121 20.51 -5.54 -13.29
CA LEU A 121 20.59 -6.05 -11.92
C LEU A 121 20.59 -4.92 -10.87
N THR A 122 21.27 -3.82 -11.18
CA THR A 122 21.28 -2.62 -10.31
C THR A 122 19.90 -1.98 -10.23
N LYS A 123 19.20 -1.83 -11.38
CA LYS A 123 17.82 -1.32 -11.42
C LYS A 123 16.87 -2.23 -10.64
N LYS A 124 16.98 -3.54 -10.85
CA LYS A 124 16.20 -4.57 -10.14
C LYS A 124 16.38 -4.45 -8.62
N LEU A 125 17.61 -4.30 -8.14
CA LEU A 125 17.90 -4.04 -6.72
C LEU A 125 17.36 -2.69 -6.23
N ARG A 126 17.35 -1.64 -7.05
CA ARG A 126 16.77 -0.35 -6.67
C ARG A 126 15.28 -0.46 -6.38
N HIS A 127 14.55 -1.31 -7.10
CA HIS A 127 13.12 -1.52 -6.85
C HIS A 127 12.90 -2.48 -5.68
N LEU A 128 13.50 -3.67 -5.75
CA LEU A 128 13.33 -4.73 -4.75
C LEU A 128 13.94 -4.35 -3.40
N GLY A 129 15.19 -3.86 -3.41
CA GLY A 129 15.96 -3.59 -2.22
C GLY A 129 15.47 -2.38 -1.43
N ASN A 130 14.61 -1.53 -1.99
CA ASN A 130 14.02 -0.37 -1.30
C ASN A 130 12.64 -0.66 -0.69
N ASP A 131 12.18 -1.92 -0.73
CA ASP A 131 10.92 -2.31 -0.12
C ASP A 131 11.12 -2.64 1.37
N GLU A 132 10.12 -2.31 2.18
CA GLU A 132 10.17 -2.52 3.63
C GLU A 132 9.87 -3.97 4.00
N VAL A 133 9.10 -4.65 3.16
CA VAL A 133 8.65 -6.03 3.35
C VAL A 133 9.09 -6.88 2.17
N HIS A 134 9.83 -7.94 2.46
CA HIS A 134 10.33 -8.88 1.47
C HIS A 134 9.71 -10.26 1.68
N ILE A 135 9.21 -10.87 0.62
CA ILE A 135 8.91 -12.29 0.53
C ILE A 135 10.13 -12.96 -0.09
N VAL A 136 10.60 -14.04 0.54
CA VAL A 136 11.71 -14.85 0.01
C VAL A 136 11.20 -16.28 -0.16
N TRP A 137 11.07 -16.74 -1.39
CA TRP A 137 10.86 -18.14 -1.69
C TRP A 137 12.20 -18.84 -1.77
N SER A 138 12.43 -19.86 -0.94
CA SER A 138 13.71 -20.57 -0.91
C SER A 138 13.51 -22.08 -1.08
N GLU A 139 14.05 -22.59 -2.18
CA GLU A 139 14.22 -24.03 -2.44
C GLU A 139 15.60 -24.52 -2.07
N HIS A 140 16.42 -23.64 -1.49
CA HIS A 140 17.71 -24.00 -0.95
C HIS A 140 17.54 -24.87 0.29
N THR A 141 18.38 -25.88 0.42
CA THR A 141 18.47 -26.80 1.57
C THR A 141 18.90 -26.17 2.89
N ARG A 142 19.28 -24.88 2.90
CA ARG A 142 19.82 -24.20 4.08
C ARG A 142 19.00 -22.96 4.39
N ASP A 143 19.00 -22.58 5.67
CA ASP A 143 18.29 -21.40 6.13
C ASP A 143 18.78 -20.12 5.42
N TYR A 144 17.83 -19.24 5.17
CA TYR A 144 18.07 -17.98 4.50
C TYR A 144 18.84 -17.07 5.44
N ARG A 145 19.92 -16.48 4.92
CA ARG A 145 20.73 -15.52 5.65
C ARG A 145 20.48 -14.14 5.09
N ARG A 146 20.09 -13.20 5.96
CA ARG A 146 19.84 -11.79 5.59
C ARG A 146 21.01 -11.14 4.84
N GLY A 147 22.24 -11.62 5.05
CA GLY A 147 23.43 -11.12 4.36
C GLY A 147 23.54 -11.49 2.87
N ILE A 148 22.73 -12.41 2.36
CA ILE A 148 22.78 -12.82 0.94
C ILE A 148 22.31 -11.68 0.03
N ILE A 149 21.22 -11.00 0.40
CA ILE A 149 20.72 -9.80 -0.29
C ILE A 149 20.82 -8.64 0.69
N PRO A 150 21.99 -8.00 0.82
CA PRO A 150 22.16 -6.89 1.75
C PRO A 150 21.31 -5.70 1.31
N THR A 151 20.47 -5.22 2.21
CA THR A 151 19.72 -3.97 2.06
C THR A 151 19.58 -3.28 3.41
N ASP A 152 19.63 -1.94 3.40
CA ASP A 152 19.30 -1.10 4.55
C ASP A 152 17.79 -1.13 4.87
N PHE A 153 16.96 -1.51 3.88
CA PHE A 153 15.52 -1.76 4.01
C PHE A 153 15.26 -3.23 4.39
N GLY A 154 14.15 -3.83 3.93
CA GLY A 154 13.74 -5.17 4.36
C GLY A 154 13.54 -5.24 5.87
N ASP A 155 12.77 -4.29 6.43
CA ASP A 155 12.41 -4.25 7.85
C ASP A 155 11.73 -5.55 8.30
N VAL A 156 11.01 -6.21 7.39
CA VAL A 156 10.40 -7.53 7.56
C VAL A 156 10.75 -8.44 6.38
N LEU A 157 11.15 -9.67 6.68
CA LEU A 157 11.31 -10.76 5.73
C LEU A 157 10.37 -11.91 6.10
N ILE A 158 9.59 -12.37 5.13
CA ILE A 158 8.74 -13.55 5.23
C ILE A 158 9.34 -14.58 4.28
N ILE A 159 10.04 -15.56 4.84
CA ILE A 159 10.72 -16.61 4.10
C ILE A 159 9.82 -17.84 4.04
N ILE A 160 9.66 -18.39 2.84
CA ILE A 160 8.80 -19.52 2.53
C ILE A 160 9.69 -20.68 2.08
N TYR A 161 9.59 -21.81 2.79
CA TYR A 161 10.29 -23.04 2.47
C TYR A 161 9.27 -24.10 2.03
N PRO A 162 9.28 -24.53 0.76
CA PRO A 162 8.48 -25.65 0.30
C PRO A 162 8.85 -26.94 1.04
N MET A 163 7.84 -27.70 1.45
CA MET A 163 7.98 -29.01 2.06
C MET A 163 7.27 -30.07 1.20
N LYS A 164 7.36 -31.33 1.63
CA LYS A 164 6.58 -32.42 1.02
C LYS A 164 5.08 -32.17 1.19
N ASN A 165 4.27 -32.78 0.31
CA ASN A 165 2.81 -32.76 0.36
C ASN A 165 2.16 -31.36 0.28
N HIS A 166 2.75 -30.43 -0.49
CA HIS A 166 2.23 -29.06 -0.67
C HIS A 166 2.04 -28.28 0.65
N MET A 167 2.92 -28.56 1.61
CA MET A 167 3.04 -27.81 2.86
C MET A 167 4.21 -26.83 2.75
N TYR A 168 4.14 -25.74 3.51
CA TYR A 168 5.14 -24.67 3.47
C TYR A 168 5.46 -24.21 4.88
N PHE A 169 6.75 -24.20 5.22
CA PHE A 169 7.24 -23.65 6.47
C PHE A 169 7.56 -22.16 6.30
N ILE A 170 7.09 -21.35 7.25
CA ILE A 170 7.21 -19.90 7.23
C ILE A 170 8.16 -19.45 8.32
N GLN A 171 9.25 -18.82 7.94
CA GLN A 171 10.16 -18.13 8.84
C GLN A 171 9.94 -16.62 8.69
N ILE A 172 9.82 -15.90 9.81
CA ILE A 172 9.65 -14.45 9.81
C ILE A 172 10.82 -13.82 10.55
N MET A 173 11.60 -13.01 9.84
CA MET A 173 12.66 -12.18 10.40
C MET A 173 12.24 -10.72 10.34
N LYS A 174 12.35 -9.98 11.44
CA LYS A 174 12.02 -8.54 11.46
C LYS A 174 13.03 -7.77 12.28
N LYS A 175 13.19 -6.48 11.98
CA LYS A 175 13.96 -5.58 12.85
C LYS A 175 13.27 -5.47 14.24
N PRO A 176 14.01 -5.38 15.36
CA PRO A 176 13.44 -5.45 16.71
C PRO A 176 12.31 -4.46 16.97
N GLN A 177 12.44 -3.25 16.43
CA GLN A 177 11.50 -2.14 16.59
C GLN A 177 10.19 -2.28 15.82
N VAL A 178 10.07 -3.25 14.90
CA VAL A 178 8.81 -3.49 14.17
C VAL A 178 7.79 -4.09 15.15
N PRO A 179 6.59 -3.50 15.31
CA PRO A 179 5.52 -4.06 16.15
C PRO A 179 5.09 -5.47 15.71
N PHE A 180 4.24 -6.10 16.51
CA PHE A 180 3.62 -7.36 16.12
C PHE A 180 2.70 -7.17 14.90
N PHE A 181 2.67 -8.17 14.02
CA PHE A 181 1.77 -8.27 12.88
C PHE A 181 1.47 -9.74 12.59
N GLY A 182 0.43 -10.01 11.81
CA GLY A 182 0.01 -11.35 11.41
C GLY A 182 -0.82 -11.30 10.12
N PRO A 183 -1.49 -12.38 9.70
CA PRO A 183 -1.87 -13.54 10.52
C PRO A 183 -0.78 -14.60 10.71
N LEU A 184 0.25 -14.65 9.86
CA LEU A 184 1.33 -15.64 10.02
C LEU A 184 2.30 -15.25 11.14
N PHE A 185 2.89 -16.26 11.76
CA PHE A 185 3.92 -16.14 12.79
C PHE A 185 5.16 -16.95 12.42
N ASN A 186 6.30 -16.64 13.03
CA ASN A 186 7.54 -17.37 12.79
C ASN A 186 7.40 -18.84 13.23
N GLY A 187 7.67 -19.77 12.31
CA GLY A 187 7.53 -21.21 12.54
C GLY A 187 6.18 -21.79 12.08
N ALA A 188 5.31 -20.99 11.45
CA ALA A 188 4.04 -21.50 10.94
C ALA A 188 4.24 -22.52 9.81
N ILE A 189 3.40 -23.55 9.78
CA ILE A 189 3.31 -24.50 8.67
C ILE A 189 1.91 -24.39 8.07
N ILE A 190 1.84 -24.18 6.76
CA ILE A 190 0.57 -23.90 6.06
C ILE A 190 0.46 -24.68 4.75
N THR A 191 -0.79 -24.95 4.34
CA THR A 191 -1.09 -25.62 3.08
C THR A 191 -0.95 -24.64 1.91
N GLY A 192 -0.57 -25.15 0.73
CA GLY A 192 -0.43 -24.33 -0.49
C GLY A 192 -1.69 -23.55 -0.87
N MET A 193 -2.87 -24.10 -0.60
CA MET A 193 -4.15 -23.45 -0.88
C MET A 193 -4.32 -22.11 -0.14
N LEU A 194 -3.82 -22.00 1.09
CA LEU A 194 -3.95 -20.78 1.91
C LEU A 194 -2.73 -19.86 1.81
N LEU A 195 -1.61 -20.38 1.31
CA LEU A 195 -0.31 -19.72 1.32
C LEU A 195 -0.32 -18.31 0.71
N PRO A 196 -0.77 -18.09 -0.54
CA PRO A 196 -0.70 -16.76 -1.14
C PRO A 196 -1.54 -15.73 -0.37
N SER A 197 -2.74 -16.12 0.08
CA SER A 197 -3.65 -15.23 0.79
C SER A 197 -3.15 -14.87 2.19
N LEU A 198 -2.62 -15.83 2.95
CA LEU A 198 -2.07 -15.58 4.28
C LEU A 198 -0.77 -14.77 4.21
N VAL A 199 0.11 -15.06 3.24
CA VAL A 199 1.34 -14.28 3.04
C VAL A 199 1.00 -12.84 2.63
N ARG A 200 0.09 -12.63 1.67
CA ARG A 200 -0.36 -11.28 1.28
C ARG A 200 -0.91 -10.49 2.48
N ALA A 201 -1.81 -11.08 3.25
CA ALA A 201 -2.38 -10.42 4.43
C ALA A 201 -1.29 -10.06 5.45
N THR A 202 -0.34 -10.98 5.66
CA THR A 202 0.80 -10.76 6.57
C THR A 202 1.70 -9.64 6.08
N CYS A 203 1.98 -9.57 4.77
CA CYS A 203 2.81 -8.51 4.19
C CYS A 203 2.17 -7.13 4.31
N ILE A 204 0.86 -7.02 4.06
CA ILE A 204 0.12 -5.75 4.20
C ILE A 204 0.18 -5.28 5.66
N ASN A 205 -0.07 -6.17 6.62
CA ASN A 205 -0.01 -5.83 8.04
C ASN A 205 1.42 -5.54 8.52
N ALA A 206 2.43 -6.26 8.00
CA ALA A 206 3.83 -5.95 8.24
C ALA A 206 4.18 -4.54 7.75
N SER A 207 3.76 -4.16 6.54
CA SER A 207 4.00 -2.82 5.99
C SER A 207 3.29 -1.75 6.83
N ARG A 208 2.07 -2.00 7.32
CA ARG A 208 1.40 -1.10 8.28
C ARG A 208 2.19 -0.94 9.58
N ALA A 209 2.69 -2.04 10.15
CA ALA A 209 3.50 -2.02 11.36
C ALA A 209 4.84 -1.30 11.17
N VAL A 210 5.45 -1.37 9.98
CA VAL A 210 6.63 -0.57 9.65
C VAL A 210 6.27 0.91 9.56
N LYS A 211 5.20 1.26 8.84
CA LYS A 211 4.76 2.66 8.66
C LYS A 211 4.32 3.32 9.95
N SER A 212 3.72 2.60 10.90
CA SER A 212 3.29 3.15 12.19
C SER A 212 4.44 3.66 13.05
N ARG A 213 5.69 3.35 12.70
CA ARG A 213 6.89 3.90 13.35
C ARG A 213 7.32 5.26 12.80
N LEU A 214 6.80 5.67 11.65
CA LEU A 214 7.13 6.97 11.06
C LEU A 214 6.47 8.06 11.90
N THR A 215 7.25 9.04 12.33
CA THR A 215 6.75 10.18 13.11
C THR A 215 5.67 10.90 12.31
N LEU A 216 4.54 11.22 12.97
CA LEU A 216 3.37 11.86 12.36
C LEU A 216 2.66 11.01 11.28
N TYR A 217 2.95 9.71 11.18
CA TYR A 217 2.18 8.85 10.30
C TYR A 217 0.73 8.75 10.76
N GLN A 218 -0.18 9.02 9.84
CA GLN A 218 -1.60 8.87 10.00
C GLN A 218 -2.13 7.97 8.89
N SER A 219 -3.19 7.22 9.18
CA SER A 219 -3.88 6.50 8.14
C SER A 219 -4.51 7.47 7.14
N PHE A 220 -4.67 7.05 5.89
CA PHE A 220 -5.24 7.92 4.84
C PHE A 220 -6.65 8.42 5.20
N TYR A 221 -7.42 7.64 5.95
CA TYR A 221 -8.76 8.04 6.39
C TYR A 221 -8.73 9.14 7.44
N GLU A 222 -7.78 9.08 8.38
CA GLU A 222 -7.59 10.11 9.39
C GLU A 222 -7.10 11.41 8.74
N GLU A 223 -6.12 11.33 7.85
CA GLU A 223 -5.62 12.51 7.13
C GLU A 223 -6.74 13.15 6.29
N ARG A 224 -7.56 12.34 5.61
CA ARG A 224 -8.71 12.83 4.85
C ARG A 224 -9.77 13.46 5.75
N ALA A 225 -10.06 12.87 6.90
CA ALA A 225 -11.01 13.41 7.87
C ALA A 225 -10.54 14.75 8.42
N LEU A 226 -9.27 14.86 8.82
CA LEU A 226 -8.68 16.13 9.28
C LEU A 226 -8.70 17.21 8.20
N TYR A 227 -8.44 16.83 6.94
CA TYR A 227 -8.52 17.77 5.82
C TYR A 227 -9.96 18.26 5.59
N LEU A 228 -10.95 17.38 5.71
CA LEU A 228 -12.37 17.74 5.66
C LEU A 228 -12.77 18.67 6.81
N GLU A 229 -12.34 18.36 8.03
CA GLU A 229 -12.58 19.22 9.21
C GLU A 229 -11.96 20.60 9.02
N ALA A 230 -10.74 20.68 8.50
CA ALA A 230 -10.07 21.94 8.20
C ALA A 230 -10.82 22.73 7.12
N ILE A 231 -11.29 22.10 6.04
CA ILE A 231 -12.12 22.76 5.02
C ILE A 231 -13.40 23.32 5.65
N VAL A 232 -14.07 22.53 6.49
CA VAL A 232 -15.29 22.97 7.17
C VAL A 232 -14.99 24.16 8.07
N GLN A 233 -13.95 24.11 8.90
CA GLN A 233 -13.58 25.22 9.78
C GLN A 233 -13.21 26.49 9.00
N ASN A 234 -12.44 26.36 7.92
CA ASN A 234 -11.91 27.49 7.16
C ASN A 234 -12.96 28.20 6.28
N HIS A 235 -14.01 27.50 5.87
CA HIS A 235 -15.03 28.03 4.95
C HIS A 235 -16.43 28.10 5.53
N ARG A 236 -16.63 27.74 6.81
CA ARG A 236 -17.93 27.84 7.46
C ARG A 236 -18.44 29.27 7.46
N GLU A 237 -19.69 29.45 7.04
CA GLU A 237 -20.41 30.70 7.22
C GLU A 237 -20.83 30.86 8.68
N VAL A 238 -20.66 32.07 9.19
CA VAL A 238 -21.21 32.47 10.49
C VAL A 238 -22.67 32.82 10.26
N MET A 239 -23.54 31.83 10.46
CA MET A 239 -24.99 32.00 10.41
C MET A 239 -25.67 31.08 11.43
N THR A 240 -26.85 31.49 11.91
CA THR A 240 -27.69 30.62 12.74
C THR A 240 -28.49 29.65 11.87
N PHE A 241 -29.04 28.60 12.48
CA PHE A 241 -29.92 27.68 11.75
C PHE A 241 -31.21 28.39 11.31
N GLU A 242 -31.69 29.30 12.13
CA GLU A 242 -32.86 30.15 11.88
C GLU A 242 -32.64 31.05 10.67
N ASP A 243 -31.46 31.69 10.57
CA ASP A 243 -31.10 32.51 9.40
C ASP A 243 -31.09 31.65 8.13
N PHE A 244 -30.49 30.46 8.19
CA PHE A 244 -30.46 29.53 7.06
C PHE A 244 -31.87 29.09 6.66
N ALA A 245 -32.69 28.64 7.62
CA ALA A 245 -34.05 28.20 7.37
C ALA A 245 -34.89 29.33 6.75
N SER A 246 -34.76 30.56 7.24
CA SER A 246 -35.46 31.71 6.68
C SER A 246 -35.09 31.96 5.22
N GLN A 247 -33.81 31.83 4.85
CA GLN A 247 -33.35 31.99 3.46
C GLN A 247 -33.86 30.88 2.53
N VAL A 248 -33.97 29.64 3.03
CA VAL A 248 -34.46 28.49 2.24
C VAL A 248 -35.98 28.55 2.06
N PHE A 249 -36.73 28.82 3.13
CA PHE A 249 -38.19 28.80 3.10
C PHE A 249 -38.82 30.13 2.68
N SER A 250 -38.07 31.22 2.72
CA SER A 250 -38.52 32.57 2.33
C SER A 250 -37.39 33.35 1.64
N PRO A 251 -36.93 32.88 0.46
CA PRO A 251 -35.84 33.53 -0.27
C PRO A 251 -36.22 34.96 -0.66
N SER A 252 -35.73 35.92 0.10
CA SER A 252 -35.94 37.34 -0.16
C SER A 252 -34.86 37.86 -1.13
N PRO A 253 -35.19 38.70 -2.13
CA PRO A 253 -34.19 39.28 -3.01
C PRO A 253 -33.38 40.34 -2.25
N GLY A 254 -32.22 39.94 -1.72
CA GLY A 254 -31.16 40.82 -1.24
C GLY A 254 -31.34 41.38 0.17
N TYR A 255 -30.65 40.79 1.14
CA TYR A 255 -30.20 41.52 2.33
C TYR A 255 -28.67 41.65 2.23
N PRO A 256 -28.09 42.87 2.29
CA PRO A 256 -26.65 43.00 2.45
C PRO A 256 -26.28 42.40 3.80
N MET A 257 -25.28 41.52 3.81
CA MET A 257 -24.62 41.11 5.06
C MET A 257 -24.14 42.39 5.75
N SER A 258 -24.78 42.77 6.84
CA SER A 258 -24.34 43.87 7.70
C SER A 258 -22.99 43.51 8.28
N GLY A 259 -21.92 43.96 7.61
CA GLY A 259 -20.58 44.02 8.16
C GLY A 259 -20.59 44.93 9.37
N THR A 260 -20.10 44.39 10.47
CA THR A 260 -19.73 45.07 11.71
C THR A 260 -19.12 46.43 11.44
N GLY A 261 -19.72 47.48 12.01
CA GLY A 261 -19.11 48.81 12.03
C GLY A 261 -17.79 48.77 12.80
N GLU A 262 -16.72 49.22 12.14
CA GLU A 262 -15.49 49.62 12.82
C GLU A 262 -15.76 50.91 13.62
N LYS A 263 -15.36 50.88 14.89
CA LYS A 263 -14.95 52.06 15.65
C LYS A 263 -13.50 51.83 16.05
#